data_AF-A0A2A4G8E7-F1
#
_entry.id   AF-A0A2A4G8E7-F1
#
_cell.length_a   1.000
_cell.length_b   1.000
_cell.length_c   1.000
_cell.angle_alpha   90.00
_cell.angle_beta   90.00
_cell.angle_gamma   90.00
#
_symmetry.space_group_name_H-M   'P 1'
#
loop_
_entity.id
_entity.type
_entity.pdbx_description
1 polymer ?
#
loop_
_entity_poly.entity_id
_entity_poly.type
_entity_poly.pdbx_seq_one_letter_code
_entity_poly.pdbx_strand_id
1 'polypeptide(L)'
;MSVYKNIRKIAFLLFVVIAISACKEKEKAINPEDDIPLFKDFIEENINKVADDPYISSTLRPDDEMYEVLLDLQRGIPWDDKIQQRFSKLMSKGNEHAMIIKARSGLLNIEKRSYWASVLTDLMEKGNPYAAYWLSSKSNICHMYLGSRNLGNKVAKDLGLDTSYENKYCTEEIYQKAVEGFKKLAAQGDLRAQYFLLKDKGLDTSVEKREEYIREVIRFAELHYYRPLIDYYFNITKVEDGKTVFYSPRSEAQVKKLLKIAANNNYIPAFVFLIDKNTPKDDFLYNRLKMLGAWHYFWSRPYYKEKSLSPKEQYCDAKLYKSIFGDRFFGGSYEGKIDMSNLTCNISEQLNSIEPMIYIDYFTKSDDWSRGY
;
A
#
# COMPACT_ATOMS: atom_id res chain seq x y z
N MET A 1 27.28 -46.93 44.17
CA MET A 1 26.30 -45.86 44.47
C MET A 1 26.80 -44.43 44.21
N SER A 2 28.11 -44.13 44.33
CA SER A 2 28.67 -42.78 44.13
C SER A 2 28.71 -42.32 42.65
N VAL A 3 29.07 -43.22 41.72
CA VAL A 3 29.19 -42.92 40.28
C VAL A 3 27.87 -42.46 39.66
N TYR A 4 26.76 -43.12 40.01
CA TYR A 4 25.42 -42.79 39.50
C TYR A 4 24.93 -41.40 39.95
N LYS A 5 25.38 -40.94 41.13
CA LYS A 5 25.06 -39.62 41.69
C LYS A 5 25.82 -38.51 40.96
N ASN A 6 27.06 -38.78 40.54
CA ASN A 6 27.86 -37.85 39.73
C ASN A 6 27.37 -37.75 38.28
N ILE A 7 26.95 -38.87 37.67
CA ILE A 7 26.37 -38.87 36.32
C ILE A 7 25.05 -38.08 36.29
N ARG A 8 24.17 -38.24 37.28
CA ARG A 8 22.95 -37.42 37.40
C ARG A 8 23.24 -35.93 37.57
N LYS A 9 24.27 -35.56 38.34
CA LYS A 9 24.69 -34.16 38.50
C LYS A 9 25.23 -33.57 37.20
N ILE A 10 26.06 -34.31 36.46
CA ILE A 10 26.60 -33.88 35.17
C ILE A 10 25.49 -33.75 34.12
N ALA A 11 24.56 -34.71 34.05
CA ALA A 11 23.42 -34.64 33.15
C ALA A 11 22.49 -33.46 33.48
N PHE A 12 22.27 -33.16 34.76
CA PHE A 12 21.49 -32.00 35.19
C PHE A 12 22.19 -30.68 34.87
N LEU A 13 23.52 -30.59 35.07
CA LEU A 13 24.33 -29.43 34.69
C LEU A 13 24.32 -29.20 33.17
N LEU A 14 24.45 -30.26 32.36
CA LEU A 14 24.32 -30.20 30.90
C LEU A 14 22.92 -29.75 30.48
N PHE A 15 21.87 -30.28 31.10
CA PHE A 15 20.49 -29.86 30.82
C PHE A 15 20.24 -28.41 31.20
N VAL A 16 20.82 -27.93 32.31
CA VAL A 16 20.73 -26.53 32.74
C VAL A 16 21.53 -25.62 31.80
N VAL A 17 22.74 -26.00 31.37
CA VAL A 17 23.51 -25.21 30.39
C VAL A 17 22.79 -25.15 29.03
N ILE A 18 22.24 -26.27 28.56
CA ILE A 18 21.45 -26.34 27.33
C ILE A 18 20.15 -25.54 27.46
N ALA A 19 19.49 -25.57 28.62
CA ALA A 19 18.30 -24.77 28.89
C ALA A 19 18.63 -23.27 29.00
N ILE A 20 19.79 -22.88 29.54
CA ILE A 20 20.23 -21.47 29.60
C ILE A 20 20.66 -20.97 28.21
N SER A 21 21.28 -21.80 27.37
CA SER A 21 21.58 -21.44 25.97
C SER A 21 20.33 -21.41 25.10
N ALA A 22 19.39 -22.34 25.27
CA ALA A 22 18.10 -22.34 24.57
C ALA A 22 17.16 -21.22 25.05
N CYS A 23 17.28 -20.76 26.31
CA CYS A 23 16.60 -19.56 26.80
C CYS A 23 17.28 -18.25 26.35
N LYS A 24 18.57 -18.26 25.98
CA LYS A 24 19.22 -17.10 25.34
C LYS A 24 18.87 -16.95 23.86
N GLU A 25 18.49 -18.05 23.20
CA GLU A 25 18.00 -18.06 21.82
C GLU A 25 16.50 -17.74 21.71
N LYS A 26 15.78 -17.59 22.83
CA LYS A 26 14.46 -16.96 22.85
C LYS A 26 14.61 -15.46 22.53
N GLU A 27 14.44 -15.17 21.24
CA GLU A 27 14.12 -13.87 20.65
C GLU A 27 15.13 -12.75 20.93
N LYS A 28 16.16 -12.62 20.08
CA LYS A 28 16.58 -11.25 19.72
C LYS A 28 15.38 -10.61 19.01
N ALA A 29 14.50 -9.95 19.74
CA ALA A 29 13.45 -9.15 19.13
C ALA A 29 14.10 -7.95 18.42
N ILE A 30 13.50 -7.50 17.31
CA ILE A 30 13.91 -6.24 16.68
C ILE A 30 13.75 -5.13 17.71
N ASN A 31 14.81 -4.38 17.97
CA ASN A 31 14.79 -3.20 18.83
C ASN A 31 14.85 -1.94 17.94
N PRO A 32 13.74 -1.21 17.77
CA PRO A 32 13.71 -0.03 16.90
C PRO A 32 14.67 1.10 17.29
N GLU A 33 15.16 1.12 18.54
CA GLU A 33 16.19 2.10 18.95
C GLU A 33 17.52 1.90 18.22
N ASP A 34 17.85 0.66 17.85
CA ASP A 34 19.09 0.33 17.15
C ASP A 34 19.07 0.82 15.70
N ASP A 35 17.88 1.06 15.15
CA ASP A 35 17.71 1.64 13.81
C ASP A 35 18.03 3.15 13.80
N ILE A 36 18.01 3.82 14.97
CA ILE A 36 18.09 5.28 15.04
C ILE A 36 19.35 5.87 14.39
N PRO A 37 20.56 5.39 14.72
CA PRO A 37 21.78 5.88 14.10
C PRO A 37 21.82 5.65 12.59
N LEU A 38 21.17 4.61 12.08
CA LEU A 38 21.23 4.22 10.66
C LEU A 38 20.53 5.22 9.73
N PHE A 39 19.49 5.89 10.20
CA PHE A 39 18.78 6.91 9.42
C PHE A 39 19.33 8.33 9.61
N LYS A 40 20.32 8.53 10.49
CA LYS A 40 20.73 9.87 10.93
C LYS A 40 21.11 10.78 9.76
N ASP A 41 22.05 10.32 8.93
CA ASP A 41 22.59 11.11 7.83
C ASP A 41 21.51 11.38 6.76
N PHE A 42 20.72 10.36 6.42
CA PHE A 42 19.59 10.49 5.50
C PHE A 42 18.58 11.55 5.97
N ILE A 43 18.27 11.57 7.27
CA ILE A 43 17.36 12.55 7.85
C ILE A 43 17.96 13.96 7.80
N GLU A 44 19.20 14.12 8.26
CA GLU A 44 19.87 15.43 8.30
C GLU A 44 19.96 16.06 6.91
N GLU A 45 20.21 15.25 5.89
CA GLU A 45 20.30 15.74 4.51
C GLU A 45 18.94 16.10 3.90
N ASN A 46 17.86 15.37 4.22
CA ASN A 46 16.62 15.43 3.44
C ASN A 46 15.42 16.08 4.16
N ILE A 47 15.46 16.26 5.49
CA ILE A 47 14.28 16.70 6.28
C ILE A 47 13.72 18.07 5.85
N ASN A 48 14.57 18.96 5.35
CA ASN A 48 14.20 20.30 4.90
C ASN A 48 14.01 20.41 3.38
N LYS A 49 14.34 19.35 2.62
CA LYS A 49 14.13 19.33 1.16
C LYS A 49 12.65 19.10 0.87
N VAL A 50 12.15 19.80 -0.13
CA VAL A 50 10.75 19.78 -0.55
C VAL A 50 10.75 19.62 -2.06
N ALA A 51 10.06 18.59 -2.58
CA ALA A 51 10.01 18.35 -4.01
C ALA A 51 9.15 19.38 -4.72
N ASP A 52 9.68 19.88 -5.84
CA ASP A 52 8.97 20.72 -6.80
C ASP A 52 8.11 19.91 -7.76
N ASP A 53 8.55 18.69 -8.12
CA ASP A 53 7.76 17.78 -8.95
C ASP A 53 6.61 17.18 -8.11
N PRO A 54 5.34 17.52 -8.41
CA PRO A 54 4.21 16.97 -7.69
C PRO A 54 4.14 15.45 -7.82
N TYR A 55 4.54 14.91 -8.99
CA TYR A 55 4.43 13.50 -9.37
C TYR A 55 5.63 12.64 -8.95
N ILE A 56 6.58 13.19 -8.18
CA ILE A 56 7.85 12.51 -7.87
C ILE A 56 7.68 11.15 -7.18
N SER A 57 6.64 11.00 -6.36
CA SER A 57 6.31 9.75 -5.65
C SER A 57 5.13 9.00 -6.27
N SER A 58 4.71 9.37 -7.50
CA SER A 58 3.54 8.79 -8.16
C SER A 58 3.93 7.51 -8.88
N THR A 59 3.06 6.51 -8.85
CA THR A 59 3.21 5.30 -9.67
C THR A 59 3.08 5.62 -11.16
N LEU A 60 2.28 6.63 -11.52
CA LEU A 60 2.03 7.09 -12.90
C LEU A 60 1.99 8.61 -12.97
N ARG A 61 2.42 9.17 -14.11
CA ARG A 61 2.31 10.58 -14.46
C ARG A 61 1.11 10.82 -15.39
N PRO A 62 0.61 12.06 -15.54
CA PRO A 62 -0.58 12.36 -16.35
C PRO A 62 -0.52 11.93 -17.81
N ASP A 63 0.67 11.82 -18.38
CA ASP A 63 0.93 11.37 -19.74
C ASP A 63 0.91 9.84 -19.89
N ASP A 64 0.96 9.09 -18.79
CA ASP A 64 0.83 7.63 -18.82
C ASP A 64 -0.59 7.21 -19.19
N GLU A 65 -0.68 6.23 -20.11
CA GLU A 65 -1.95 5.74 -20.67
C GLU A 65 -2.94 5.19 -19.62
N MET A 66 -2.44 4.73 -18.47
CA MET A 66 -3.25 4.19 -17.37
C MET A 66 -3.67 5.26 -16.35
N TYR A 67 -3.10 6.47 -16.41
CA TYR A 67 -3.23 7.48 -15.35
C TYR A 67 -4.68 7.81 -15.02
N GLU A 68 -5.44 8.24 -16.03
CA GLU A 68 -6.85 8.62 -15.89
C GLU A 68 -7.71 7.51 -15.29
N VAL A 69 -7.43 6.28 -15.69
CA VAL A 69 -8.19 5.11 -15.26
C VAL A 69 -7.89 4.76 -13.80
N LEU A 70 -6.61 4.81 -13.41
CA LEU A 70 -6.23 4.58 -12.01
C LEU A 70 -6.66 5.74 -11.12
N LEU A 71 -6.73 6.96 -11.65
CA LEU A 71 -7.24 8.11 -10.92
C LEU A 71 -8.73 7.96 -10.58
N ASP A 72 -9.54 7.57 -11.57
CA ASP A 72 -10.98 7.30 -11.38
C ASP A 72 -11.18 6.19 -10.32
N LEU A 73 -10.41 5.10 -10.41
CA LEU A 73 -10.42 4.02 -9.41
C LEU A 73 -9.99 4.50 -8.02
N GLN A 74 -8.93 5.31 -7.95
CA GLN A 74 -8.40 5.83 -6.68
C GLN A 74 -9.42 6.69 -5.95
N ARG A 75 -10.10 7.56 -6.69
CA ARG A 75 -11.18 8.41 -6.18
C ARG A 75 -12.41 7.60 -5.74
N GLY A 76 -12.51 6.35 -6.16
CA GLY A 76 -13.67 5.50 -5.91
C GLY A 76 -14.86 5.95 -6.73
N ILE A 77 -14.61 6.50 -7.92
CA ILE A 77 -15.69 6.81 -8.86
C ILE A 77 -16.39 5.49 -9.24
N PRO A 78 -17.73 5.43 -9.15
CA PRO A 78 -18.46 4.23 -9.51
C PRO A 78 -18.11 3.76 -10.92
N TRP A 79 -17.98 2.44 -11.08
CA TRP A 79 -17.68 1.87 -12.39
C TRP A 79 -18.87 2.09 -13.34
N ASP A 80 -18.71 2.99 -14.30
CA ASP A 80 -19.71 3.32 -15.31
C ASP A 80 -19.28 2.91 -16.73
N ASP A 81 -20.14 3.18 -17.72
CA ASP A 81 -19.87 2.86 -19.13
C ASP A 81 -18.64 3.60 -19.66
N LYS A 82 -18.35 4.81 -19.16
CA LYS A 82 -17.20 5.61 -19.59
C LYS A 82 -15.89 4.98 -19.12
N ILE A 83 -15.79 4.62 -17.84
CA ILE A 83 -14.64 3.88 -17.29
C ILE A 83 -14.48 2.54 -18.00
N GLN A 84 -15.59 1.81 -18.22
CA GLN A 84 -15.56 0.56 -18.95
C GLN A 84 -15.03 0.73 -20.38
N GLN A 85 -15.46 1.78 -21.11
CA GLN A 85 -14.96 2.07 -22.45
C GLN A 85 -13.47 2.44 -22.46
N ARG A 86 -12.99 3.21 -21.47
CA ARG A 86 -11.55 3.53 -21.34
C ARG A 86 -10.72 2.25 -21.15
N PHE A 87 -11.13 1.38 -20.22
CA PHE A 87 -10.48 0.08 -20.02
C PHE A 87 -10.51 -0.78 -21.29
N SER A 88 -11.67 -0.91 -21.94
CA SER A 88 -11.80 -1.70 -23.17
C SER A 88 -10.89 -1.20 -24.29
N LYS A 89 -10.74 0.13 -24.43
CA LYS A 89 -9.83 0.74 -25.41
C LYS A 89 -8.36 0.50 -25.09
N LEU A 90 -7.97 0.51 -23.82
CA LEU A 90 -6.59 0.19 -23.42
C LEU A 90 -6.29 -1.29 -23.66
N MET A 91 -7.21 -2.18 -23.29
CA MET A 91 -7.06 -3.61 -23.53
C MET A 91 -7.02 -3.95 -25.02
N SER A 92 -7.84 -3.30 -25.87
CA SER A 92 -7.79 -3.55 -27.33
C SER A 92 -6.48 -3.10 -27.98
N LYS A 93 -5.75 -2.19 -27.35
CA LYS A 93 -4.40 -1.78 -27.75
C LYS A 93 -3.29 -2.67 -27.18
N GLY A 94 -3.63 -3.71 -26.42
CA GLY A 94 -2.64 -4.61 -25.82
C GLY A 94 -2.05 -4.12 -24.49
N ASN A 95 -2.67 -3.14 -23.82
CA ASN A 95 -2.18 -2.66 -22.53
C ASN A 95 -2.29 -3.75 -21.46
N GLU A 96 -1.15 -4.33 -21.06
CA GLU A 96 -1.10 -5.43 -20.10
C GLU A 96 -1.54 -5.00 -18.69
N HIS A 97 -1.28 -3.74 -18.29
CA HIS A 97 -1.70 -3.23 -16.97
C HIS A 97 -3.22 -3.21 -16.84
N ALA A 98 -3.91 -2.67 -17.86
CA ALA A 98 -5.37 -2.64 -17.95
C ALA A 98 -5.94 -4.06 -17.93
N MET A 99 -5.34 -4.98 -18.70
CA MET A 99 -5.76 -6.38 -18.73
C MET A 99 -5.62 -7.03 -17.35
N ILE A 100 -4.50 -6.84 -16.65
CA ILE A 100 -4.27 -7.43 -15.32
C ILE A 100 -5.25 -6.85 -14.30
N ILE A 101 -5.42 -5.54 -14.23
CA ILE A 101 -6.36 -4.91 -13.30
C ILE A 101 -7.79 -5.38 -13.57
N LYS A 102 -8.22 -5.38 -14.84
CA LYS A 102 -9.56 -5.82 -15.20
C LYS A 102 -9.76 -7.32 -14.92
N ALA A 103 -8.76 -8.15 -15.21
CA ALA A 103 -8.84 -9.59 -14.94
C ALA A 103 -8.95 -9.88 -13.44
N ARG A 104 -8.17 -9.18 -12.59
CA ARG A 104 -8.25 -9.33 -11.13
C ARG A 104 -9.65 -9.08 -10.60
N SER A 105 -10.31 -8.00 -11.01
CA SER A 105 -11.72 -7.75 -10.67
C SER A 105 -12.66 -8.75 -11.32
N GLY A 106 -12.37 -9.14 -12.56
CA GLY A 106 -13.15 -10.08 -13.34
C GLY A 106 -13.21 -11.50 -12.74
N LEU A 107 -12.16 -11.92 -12.02
CA LEU A 107 -12.13 -13.20 -11.31
C LEU A 107 -13.22 -13.33 -10.23
N LEU A 108 -13.72 -12.20 -9.69
CA LEU A 108 -14.83 -12.19 -8.75
C LEU A 108 -16.15 -12.58 -9.43
N ASN A 109 -16.31 -12.28 -10.72
CA ASN A 109 -17.50 -12.62 -11.49
C ASN A 109 -17.45 -14.09 -11.94
N ILE A 110 -18.32 -14.92 -11.37
CA ILE A 110 -18.39 -16.36 -11.64
C ILE A 110 -18.63 -16.71 -13.10
N GLU A 111 -19.41 -15.94 -13.84
CA GLU A 111 -19.76 -16.20 -15.25
C GLU A 111 -18.59 -15.92 -16.19
N LYS A 112 -17.71 -14.99 -15.82
CA LYS A 112 -16.57 -14.56 -16.65
C LYS A 112 -15.23 -15.05 -16.09
N ARG A 113 -15.24 -15.83 -15.01
CA ARG A 113 -14.01 -16.21 -14.29
C ARG A 113 -13.03 -16.95 -15.18
N SER A 114 -13.48 -17.93 -15.96
CA SER A 114 -12.63 -18.68 -16.88
C SER A 114 -11.95 -17.77 -17.91
N TYR A 115 -12.71 -16.85 -18.51
CA TYR A 115 -12.17 -15.87 -19.45
C TYR A 115 -11.11 -14.97 -18.80
N TRP A 116 -11.35 -14.45 -17.60
CA TRP A 116 -10.35 -13.60 -16.94
C TRP A 116 -9.12 -14.38 -16.46
N ALA A 117 -9.28 -15.65 -16.10
CA ALA A 117 -8.16 -16.55 -15.83
C ALA A 117 -7.33 -16.82 -17.11
N SER A 118 -7.97 -16.98 -18.27
CA SER A 118 -7.26 -17.16 -19.54
C SER A 118 -6.47 -15.90 -19.93
N VAL A 119 -7.03 -14.71 -19.75
CA VAL A 119 -6.30 -13.43 -19.98
C VAL A 119 -5.02 -13.36 -19.15
N LEU A 120 -5.08 -13.71 -17.86
CA LEU A 120 -3.87 -13.76 -17.03
C LEU A 120 -2.90 -14.86 -17.46
N THR A 121 -3.42 -15.98 -17.97
CA THR A 121 -2.59 -17.09 -18.46
C THR A 121 -1.80 -16.67 -19.69
N ASP A 122 -2.46 -16.04 -20.66
CA ASP A 122 -1.81 -15.55 -21.87
C ASP A 122 -0.70 -14.55 -21.55
N LEU A 123 -0.92 -13.66 -20.58
CA LEU A 123 0.09 -12.70 -20.13
C LEU A 123 1.25 -13.39 -19.39
N MET A 124 0.95 -14.36 -18.52
CA MET A 124 1.96 -15.17 -17.84
C MET A 124 2.82 -15.94 -18.85
N GLU A 125 2.23 -16.53 -19.88
CA GLU A 125 2.93 -17.26 -20.94
C GLU A 125 3.84 -16.34 -21.78
N LYS A 126 3.44 -15.07 -21.94
CA LYS A 126 4.28 -14.01 -22.52
C LYS A 126 5.38 -13.50 -21.58
N GLY A 127 5.45 -14.03 -20.35
CA GLY A 127 6.49 -13.70 -19.38
C GLY A 127 6.15 -12.52 -18.46
N ASN A 128 4.90 -12.07 -18.40
CA ASN A 128 4.50 -11.01 -17.47
C ASN A 128 4.50 -11.53 -16.02
N PRO A 129 5.37 -11.02 -15.12
CA PRO A 129 5.51 -11.54 -13.77
C PRO A 129 4.33 -11.20 -12.86
N TYR A 130 3.62 -10.10 -13.12
CA TYR A 130 2.45 -9.74 -12.34
C TYR A 130 1.29 -10.68 -12.63
N ALA A 131 1.07 -11.03 -13.89
CA ALA A 131 0.08 -12.03 -14.27
C ALA A 131 0.39 -13.40 -13.65
N ALA A 132 1.66 -13.83 -13.71
CA ALA A 132 2.13 -15.04 -13.04
C ALA A 132 1.88 -14.98 -11.52
N TYR A 133 2.21 -13.86 -10.86
CA TYR A 133 1.99 -13.69 -9.42
C TYR A 133 0.51 -13.86 -9.06
N TRP A 134 -0.39 -13.23 -9.81
CA TRP A 134 -1.84 -13.30 -9.53
C TRP A 134 -2.43 -14.70 -9.72
N LEU A 135 -1.79 -15.56 -10.53
CA LEU A 135 -2.14 -16.98 -10.72
C LEU A 135 -1.34 -17.94 -9.81
N SER A 136 -0.44 -17.42 -8.96
CA SER A 136 0.50 -18.24 -8.17
C SER A 136 -0.04 -18.70 -6.81
N SER A 137 0.71 -19.60 -6.16
CA SER A 137 0.48 -20.05 -4.77
C SER A 137 0.49 -18.93 -3.73
N LYS A 138 1.04 -17.75 -4.03
CA LYS A 138 1.10 -16.61 -3.09
C LYS A 138 -0.02 -15.59 -3.29
N SER A 139 -0.83 -15.74 -4.33
CA SER A 139 -1.96 -14.85 -4.59
C SER A 139 -3.19 -15.26 -3.79
N ASN A 140 -3.63 -14.38 -2.90
CA ASN A 140 -4.89 -14.56 -2.18
C ASN A 140 -6.08 -14.67 -3.14
N ILE A 141 -6.09 -13.89 -4.22
CA ILE A 141 -7.15 -13.94 -5.24
C ILE A 141 -7.17 -15.31 -5.93
N CYS A 142 -6.01 -15.92 -6.19
CA CYS A 142 -5.93 -17.24 -6.79
C CYS A 142 -6.62 -18.28 -5.88
N HIS A 143 -6.19 -18.36 -4.62
CA HIS A 143 -6.78 -19.32 -3.67
C HIS A 143 -8.27 -19.06 -3.44
N MET A 144 -8.66 -17.79 -3.38
CA MET A 144 -10.05 -17.41 -3.16
C MET A 144 -10.96 -17.74 -4.32
N TYR A 145 -10.52 -17.70 -5.58
CA TYR A 145 -11.45 -17.81 -6.73
C TYR A 145 -11.13 -18.93 -7.73
N LEU A 146 -9.86 -19.33 -7.83
CA LEU A 146 -9.38 -20.35 -8.77
C LEU A 146 -8.99 -21.66 -8.07
N GLY A 147 -8.72 -21.59 -6.76
CA GLY A 147 -8.34 -22.74 -5.94
C GLY A 147 -9.44 -23.80 -5.85
N SER A 148 -9.02 -25.05 -5.75
CA SER A 148 -9.90 -26.23 -5.72
C SER A 148 -10.88 -26.28 -4.55
N ARG A 149 -10.55 -25.60 -3.45
CA ARG A 149 -11.36 -25.52 -2.22
C ARG A 149 -12.43 -24.43 -2.26
N ASN A 150 -12.52 -23.66 -3.35
CA ASN A 150 -13.51 -22.59 -3.49
C ASN A 150 -14.92 -23.17 -3.74
N LEU A 151 -15.90 -22.81 -2.90
CA LEU A 151 -17.30 -23.21 -3.06
C LEU A 151 -17.92 -22.71 -4.38
N GLY A 152 -17.49 -21.54 -4.85
CA GLY A 152 -17.90 -20.97 -6.13
C GLY A 152 -17.54 -21.84 -7.34
N ASN A 153 -16.57 -22.76 -7.26
CA ASN A 153 -16.33 -23.74 -8.34
C ASN A 153 -17.46 -24.77 -8.43
N LYS A 154 -17.98 -25.22 -7.28
CA LYS A 154 -19.15 -26.10 -7.24
C LYS A 154 -20.36 -25.38 -7.83
N VAL A 155 -20.60 -24.15 -7.40
CA VAL A 155 -21.69 -23.31 -7.94
C VAL A 155 -21.54 -23.11 -9.45
N ALA A 156 -20.32 -22.85 -9.94
CA ALA A 156 -20.07 -22.69 -11.36
C ALA A 156 -20.41 -23.96 -12.16
N LYS A 157 -20.03 -25.14 -11.66
CA LYS A 157 -20.40 -26.43 -12.26
C LYS A 157 -21.90 -26.66 -12.28
N ASP A 158 -22.57 -26.42 -11.15
CA ASP A 158 -24.02 -26.61 -11.02
C ASP A 158 -24.80 -25.67 -11.98
N LEU A 159 -24.25 -24.49 -12.27
CA LEU A 159 -24.77 -23.54 -13.25
C LEU A 159 -24.36 -23.84 -14.71
N GLY A 160 -23.59 -24.90 -14.96
CA GLY A 160 -23.10 -25.24 -16.30
C GLY A 160 -22.06 -24.25 -16.87
N LEU A 161 -21.39 -23.49 -16.01
CA LEU A 161 -20.35 -22.54 -16.39
C LEU A 161 -19.01 -23.22 -16.62
N ASP A 162 -18.15 -22.58 -17.42
CA ASP A 162 -16.80 -23.08 -17.68
C ASP A 162 -15.94 -23.01 -16.41
N THR A 163 -15.46 -24.18 -15.98
CA THR A 163 -14.55 -24.37 -14.82
C THR A 163 -13.19 -24.92 -15.24
N SER A 164 -12.81 -24.74 -16.51
CA SER A 164 -11.53 -25.21 -17.06
C SER A 164 -10.29 -24.64 -16.34
N TYR A 165 -10.43 -23.59 -15.55
CA TYR A 165 -9.38 -23.02 -14.71
C TYR A 165 -9.08 -23.84 -13.44
N GLU A 166 -9.98 -24.73 -13.01
CA GLU A 166 -9.85 -25.45 -11.74
C GLU A 166 -8.60 -26.33 -11.71
N ASN A 167 -7.87 -26.32 -10.59
CA ASN A 167 -6.64 -27.09 -10.35
C ASN A 167 -5.45 -26.75 -11.27
N LYS A 168 -5.57 -25.78 -12.20
CA LYS A 168 -4.46 -25.36 -13.07
C LYS A 168 -3.53 -24.34 -12.41
N TYR A 169 -4.06 -23.56 -11.48
CA TYR A 169 -3.38 -22.41 -10.90
C TYR A 169 -3.09 -22.60 -9.41
N CYS A 170 -2.52 -21.56 -8.80
CA CYS A 170 -2.20 -21.47 -7.39
C CYS A 170 -1.07 -22.43 -6.96
N THR A 171 -0.14 -22.71 -7.88
CA THR A 171 0.99 -23.60 -7.67
C THR A 171 2.27 -22.83 -7.37
N GLU A 172 3.21 -23.51 -6.72
CA GLU A 172 4.54 -22.96 -6.45
C GLU A 172 5.36 -22.79 -7.73
N GLU A 173 5.17 -23.65 -8.73
CA GLU A 173 5.83 -23.51 -10.04
C GLU A 173 5.48 -22.16 -10.70
N ILE A 174 4.20 -21.78 -10.69
CA ILE A 174 3.76 -20.47 -11.21
C ILE A 174 4.35 -19.34 -10.38
N TYR A 175 4.49 -19.52 -9.06
CA TYR A 175 5.16 -18.54 -8.21
C TYR A 175 6.62 -18.32 -8.61
N GLN A 176 7.36 -19.39 -8.87
CA GLN A 176 8.75 -19.28 -9.31
C GLN A 176 8.89 -18.56 -10.66
N LYS A 177 7.94 -18.77 -11.60
CA LYS A 177 7.86 -17.97 -12.84
C LYS A 177 7.68 -16.47 -12.56
N ALA A 178 6.83 -16.11 -11.59
CA ALA A 178 6.67 -14.73 -11.17
C ALA A 178 7.98 -14.16 -10.59
N VAL A 179 8.63 -14.89 -9.68
CA VAL A 179 9.92 -14.50 -9.07
C VAL A 179 11.00 -14.29 -10.12
N GLU A 180 11.12 -15.18 -11.11
CA GLU A 180 12.06 -15.05 -12.22
C GLU A 180 11.80 -13.81 -13.06
N GLY A 181 10.54 -13.53 -13.40
CA GLY A 181 10.20 -12.30 -14.12
C GLY A 181 10.44 -11.04 -13.28
N PHE A 182 10.18 -11.07 -11.97
CA PHE A 182 10.52 -9.94 -11.08
C PHE A 182 12.03 -9.73 -10.96
N LYS A 183 12.85 -10.78 -10.98
CA LYS A 183 14.32 -10.63 -11.06
C LYS A 183 14.74 -9.86 -12.31
N LYS A 184 14.10 -10.12 -13.46
CA LYS A 184 14.37 -9.40 -14.71
C LYS A 184 13.96 -7.93 -14.61
N LEU A 185 12.75 -7.64 -14.12
CA LEU A 185 12.27 -6.27 -13.93
C LEU A 185 13.13 -5.49 -12.90
N ALA A 186 13.50 -6.14 -11.80
CA ALA A 186 14.35 -5.55 -10.77
C ALA A 186 15.74 -5.18 -11.33
N ALA A 187 16.32 -6.04 -12.17
CA ALA A 187 17.58 -5.77 -12.86
C ALA A 187 17.47 -4.62 -13.88
N GLN A 188 16.28 -4.32 -14.38
CA GLN A 188 15.98 -3.16 -15.22
C GLN A 188 15.68 -1.88 -14.42
N GLY A 189 15.74 -1.94 -13.09
CA GLY A 189 15.51 -0.79 -12.21
C GLY A 189 14.09 -0.64 -11.69
N ASP A 190 13.17 -1.59 -11.93
CA ASP A 190 11.81 -1.49 -11.40
C ASP A 190 11.82 -1.63 -9.86
N LEU A 191 11.51 -0.55 -9.17
CA LEU A 191 11.53 -0.47 -7.71
C LEU A 191 10.48 -1.37 -7.05
N ARG A 192 9.33 -1.58 -7.69
CA ARG A 192 8.27 -2.46 -7.16
C ARG A 192 8.71 -3.91 -7.21
N ALA A 193 9.36 -4.32 -8.31
CA ALA A 193 9.94 -5.65 -8.44
C ALA A 193 11.11 -5.87 -7.47
N GLN A 194 12.00 -4.88 -7.31
CA GLN A 194 13.07 -4.94 -6.30
C GLN A 194 12.49 -5.12 -4.89
N TYR A 195 11.46 -4.33 -4.56
CA TYR A 195 10.81 -4.40 -3.26
C TYR A 195 10.06 -5.71 -3.04
N PHE A 196 9.39 -6.23 -4.06
CA PHE A 196 8.78 -7.56 -4.04
C PHE A 196 9.82 -8.63 -3.66
N LEU A 197 10.98 -8.63 -4.31
CA LEU A 197 12.05 -9.60 -4.04
C LEU A 197 12.67 -9.43 -2.65
N LEU A 198 12.72 -8.21 -2.13
CA LEU A 198 13.15 -7.94 -0.75
C LEU A 198 12.20 -8.63 0.25
N LYS A 199 10.89 -8.47 0.06
CA LYS A 199 9.85 -9.10 0.89
C LYS A 199 9.84 -10.61 0.75
N ASP A 200 10.02 -11.14 -0.46
CA ASP A 200 10.10 -12.59 -0.70
C ASP A 200 11.26 -13.25 0.06
N LYS A 201 12.38 -12.55 0.22
CA LYS A 201 13.52 -13.00 1.04
C LYS A 201 13.28 -12.88 2.55
N GLY A 202 12.15 -12.31 2.99
CA GLY A 202 11.83 -12.08 4.40
C GLY A 202 12.72 -11.05 5.10
N LEU A 203 13.39 -10.19 4.34
CA LEU A 203 14.40 -9.27 4.88
C LEU A 203 13.80 -8.29 5.91
N ASP A 204 12.56 -7.88 5.70
CA ASP A 204 11.80 -6.97 6.57
C ASP A 204 11.49 -7.55 7.95
N THR A 205 11.56 -8.87 8.10
CA THR A 205 11.32 -9.58 9.36
C THR A 205 12.59 -10.17 9.99
N SER A 206 13.74 -10.10 9.29
CA SER A 206 14.99 -10.67 9.79
C SER A 206 15.65 -9.75 10.81
N VAL A 207 15.94 -10.31 11.97
CA VAL A 207 16.68 -9.64 13.04
C VAL A 207 18.16 -9.56 12.68
N GLU A 208 18.73 -10.64 12.13
CA GLU A 208 20.14 -10.73 11.77
C GLU A 208 20.50 -9.77 10.65
N LYS A 209 19.56 -9.51 9.74
CA LYS A 209 19.75 -8.62 8.58
C LYS A 209 19.04 -7.28 8.74
N ARG A 210 18.77 -6.87 9.97
CA ARG A 210 18.03 -5.62 10.24
C ARG A 210 18.72 -4.41 9.63
N GLU A 211 20.04 -4.28 9.76
CA GLU A 211 20.77 -3.17 9.17
C GLU A 211 20.68 -3.15 7.63
N GLU A 212 20.73 -4.32 6.97
CA GLU A 212 20.54 -4.45 5.52
C GLU A 212 19.13 -3.99 5.13
N TYR A 213 18.09 -4.37 5.89
CA TYR A 213 16.73 -3.90 5.69
C TYR A 213 16.63 -2.37 5.79
N ILE A 214 17.24 -1.76 6.82
CA ILE A 214 17.18 -0.30 7.01
C ILE A 214 17.88 0.44 5.87
N ARG A 215 19.03 -0.06 5.38
CA ARG A 215 19.71 0.50 4.21
C ARG A 215 18.83 0.45 2.96
N GLU A 216 18.08 -0.65 2.77
CA GLU A 216 17.13 -0.74 1.66
C GLU A 216 15.96 0.24 1.81
N VAL A 217 15.43 0.43 3.03
CA VAL A 217 14.39 1.46 3.29
C VAL A 217 14.90 2.86 2.90
N ILE A 218 16.16 3.19 3.24
CA ILE A 218 16.81 4.45 2.84
C ILE A 218 16.96 4.53 1.32
N ARG A 219 17.53 3.50 0.68
CA ARG A 219 17.75 3.45 -0.77
C ARG A 219 16.45 3.66 -1.55
N PHE A 220 15.36 3.04 -1.13
CA PHE A 220 14.05 3.24 -1.76
C PHE A 220 13.50 4.65 -1.52
N ALA A 221 13.70 5.23 -0.33
CA ALA A 221 13.29 6.59 -0.01
C ALA A 221 14.09 7.66 -0.78
N GLU A 222 15.37 7.43 -1.05
CA GLU A 222 16.22 8.25 -1.94
C GLU A 222 15.71 8.23 -3.38
N LEU A 223 15.12 7.12 -3.81
CA LEU A 223 14.49 6.95 -5.12
C LEU A 223 12.99 7.31 -5.11
N HIS A 224 12.53 8.00 -4.07
CA HIS A 224 11.14 8.47 -3.88
C HIS A 224 10.07 7.36 -3.86
N TYR A 225 10.46 6.12 -3.61
CA TYR A 225 9.56 4.99 -3.43
C TYR A 225 9.39 4.67 -1.94
N TYR A 226 8.35 5.24 -1.32
CA TYR A 226 8.20 5.23 0.13
C TYR A 226 7.42 4.03 0.70
N ARG A 227 7.03 3.05 -0.12
CA ARG A 227 6.33 1.86 0.39
C ARG A 227 7.12 1.10 1.48
N PRO A 228 8.45 0.88 1.36
CA PRO A 228 9.23 0.22 2.40
C PRO A 228 9.27 1.02 3.71
N LEU A 229 9.22 2.36 3.62
CA LEU A 229 9.15 3.22 4.80
C LEU A 229 7.82 3.03 5.56
N ILE A 230 6.71 2.85 4.86
CA ILE A 230 5.41 2.55 5.50
C ILE A 230 5.41 1.17 6.15
N ASP A 231 6.01 0.16 5.51
CA ASP A 231 6.17 -1.15 6.12
C ASP A 231 7.11 -1.08 7.35
N TYR A 232 8.20 -0.29 7.28
CA TYR A 232 9.05 0.00 8.44
C TYR A 232 8.29 0.64 9.59
N TYR A 233 7.42 1.62 9.32
CA TYR A 233 6.54 2.23 10.32
C TYR A 233 5.75 1.16 11.09
N PHE A 234 5.17 0.19 10.39
CA PHE A 234 4.43 -0.89 11.06
C PHE A 234 5.35 -1.83 11.85
N ASN A 235 6.56 -2.11 11.37
CA ASN A 235 7.54 -2.95 12.07
C ASN A 235 8.03 -2.37 13.40
N ILE A 236 7.89 -1.07 13.61
CA ILE A 236 8.26 -0.39 14.87
C ILE A 236 7.04 -0.02 15.73
N THR A 237 5.89 -0.60 15.42
CA THR A 237 4.66 -0.47 16.20
C THR A 237 4.17 -1.82 16.69
N LYS A 238 3.38 -1.80 17.76
CA LYS A 238 2.68 -2.96 18.31
C LYS A 238 1.24 -2.58 18.63
N VAL A 239 0.38 -3.59 18.79
CA VAL A 239 -1.00 -3.38 19.24
C VAL A 239 -1.06 -3.60 20.75
N GLU A 240 -1.42 -2.56 21.50
CA GLU A 240 -1.70 -2.61 22.94
C GLU A 240 -3.12 -2.08 23.17
N ASP A 241 -3.96 -2.84 23.86
CA ASP A 241 -5.37 -2.50 24.14
C ASP A 241 -6.16 -2.07 22.89
N GLY A 242 -5.92 -2.75 21.77
CA GLY A 242 -6.56 -2.45 20.48
C GLY A 242 -6.08 -1.15 19.82
N LYS A 243 -5.01 -0.53 20.31
CA LYS A 243 -4.40 0.68 19.76
C LYS A 243 -3.00 0.38 19.23
N THR A 244 -2.66 0.99 18.10
CA THR A 244 -1.28 0.98 17.60
C THR A 244 -0.44 1.94 18.42
N VAL A 245 0.63 1.44 19.03
CA VAL A 245 1.60 2.20 19.83
C VAL A 245 3.02 1.88 19.38
N PHE A 246 3.94 2.81 19.59
CA PHE A 246 5.36 2.62 19.28
C PHE A 246 6.08 1.83 20.37
N TYR A 247 7.14 1.12 20.01
CA TYR A 247 8.01 0.47 21.00
C TYR A 247 8.73 1.49 21.90
N SER A 248 8.97 2.71 21.41
CA SER A 248 9.56 3.79 22.19
C SER A 248 9.17 5.20 21.68
N PRO A 249 9.19 6.23 22.53
CA PRO A 249 8.99 7.62 22.08
C PRO A 249 10.06 8.12 21.10
N ARG A 250 11.28 7.58 21.18
CA ARG A 250 12.39 8.01 20.31
C ARG A 250 12.25 7.43 18.89
N SER A 251 11.82 6.18 18.76
CA SER A 251 11.47 5.58 17.47
C SER A 251 10.28 6.27 16.83
N GLU A 252 9.25 6.64 17.61
CA GLU A 252 8.15 7.50 17.13
C GLU A 252 8.68 8.82 16.54
N ALA A 253 9.50 9.54 17.32
CA ALA A 253 10.04 10.83 16.90
C ALA A 253 10.90 10.71 15.63
N GLN A 254 11.66 9.63 15.48
CA GLN A 254 12.44 9.37 14.28
C GLN A 254 11.55 9.06 13.07
N VAL A 255 10.59 8.13 13.21
CA VAL A 255 9.75 7.77 12.06
C VAL A 255 8.90 8.94 11.59
N LYS A 256 8.49 9.84 12.49
CA LYS A 256 7.82 11.10 12.12
C LYS A 256 8.72 12.01 11.27
N LYS A 257 10.05 12.02 11.49
CA LYS A 257 10.98 12.72 10.59
C LYS A 257 11.07 12.06 9.21
N LEU A 258 11.11 10.73 9.17
CA LEU A 258 11.12 9.99 7.90
C LEU A 258 9.81 10.20 7.11
N LEU A 259 8.67 10.13 7.78
CA LEU A 259 7.37 10.44 7.19
C LEU A 259 7.30 11.88 6.69
N LYS A 260 7.92 12.83 7.41
CA LYS A 260 8.02 14.24 6.95
C LYS A 260 8.81 14.34 5.65
N ILE A 261 9.90 13.59 5.49
CA ILE A 261 10.64 13.51 4.22
C ILE A 261 9.75 12.96 3.11
N ALA A 262 9.02 11.88 3.35
CA ALA A 262 8.08 11.31 2.37
C ALA A 262 6.96 12.31 1.99
N ALA A 263 6.38 13.01 2.97
CA ALA A 263 5.36 14.04 2.74
C ALA A 263 5.91 15.27 1.98
N ASN A 264 7.16 15.66 2.25
CA ASN A 264 7.85 16.69 1.48
C ASN A 264 8.12 16.28 0.02
N ASN A 265 8.10 14.97 -0.26
CA ASN A 265 8.15 14.41 -1.61
C ASN A 265 6.76 13.98 -2.12
N ASN A 266 5.69 14.59 -1.57
CA ASN A 266 4.31 14.41 -2.02
C ASN A 266 3.77 12.97 -1.90
N TYR A 267 4.34 12.13 -1.02
CA TYR A 267 3.81 10.80 -0.77
C TYR A 267 2.62 10.84 0.20
N ILE A 268 1.40 10.79 -0.34
CA ILE A 268 0.15 11.00 0.41
C ILE A 268 0.00 10.07 1.63
N PRO A 269 0.33 8.76 1.57
CA PRO A 269 0.19 7.89 2.74
C PRO A 269 0.99 8.36 3.97
N ALA A 270 2.08 9.12 3.81
CA ALA A 270 2.82 9.65 4.94
C ALA A 270 2.03 10.71 5.74
N PHE A 271 1.19 11.49 5.08
CA PHE A 271 0.39 12.52 5.74
C PHE A 271 -0.61 11.92 6.73
N VAL A 272 -1.16 10.74 6.43
CA VAL A 272 -2.10 10.00 7.30
C VAL A 272 -1.46 9.72 8.67
N PHE A 273 -0.15 9.50 8.71
CA PHE A 273 0.58 9.21 9.95
C PHE A 273 1.16 10.48 10.63
N LEU A 274 1.21 11.61 9.91
CA LEU A 274 1.71 12.88 10.43
C LEU A 274 0.60 13.78 10.99
N ILE A 275 -0.62 13.66 10.48
CA ILE A 275 -1.76 14.50 10.87
C ILE A 275 -2.51 13.81 12.01
N ASP A 276 -2.33 14.34 13.21
CA ASP A 276 -2.99 13.94 14.44
C ASP A 276 -3.45 15.18 15.24
N LYS A 277 -4.04 14.96 16.42
CA LYS A 277 -4.57 16.02 17.29
C LYS A 277 -3.52 17.04 17.79
N ASN A 278 -2.25 16.67 17.73
CA ASN A 278 -1.10 17.47 18.16
C ASN A 278 -0.39 18.13 16.97
N THR A 279 -0.76 17.82 15.72
CA THR A 279 -0.17 18.45 14.55
C THR A 279 -0.35 19.97 14.64
N PRO A 280 0.72 20.76 14.46
CA PRO A 280 0.63 22.21 14.46
C PRO A 280 -0.49 22.69 13.55
N LYS A 281 -1.18 23.75 13.97
CA LYS A 281 -2.25 24.34 13.17
C LYS A 281 -1.74 25.07 11.92
N ASP A 282 -0.45 24.95 11.58
CA ASP A 282 0.01 25.41 10.28
C ASP A 282 -0.74 24.67 9.16
N ASP A 283 -0.86 25.35 8.03
CA ASP A 283 -1.58 24.82 6.89
C ASP A 283 -0.67 24.09 5.91
N PHE A 284 0.63 23.89 6.20
CA PHE A 284 1.56 23.31 5.22
C PHE A 284 1.11 21.92 4.77
N LEU A 285 0.87 21.01 5.73
CA LEU A 285 0.47 19.63 5.41
C LEU A 285 -0.93 19.59 4.76
N TYR A 286 -1.85 20.43 5.20
CA TYR A 286 -3.21 20.50 4.66
C TYR A 286 -3.23 21.09 3.25
N ASN A 287 -2.48 22.16 2.99
CA ASN A 287 -2.36 22.77 1.66
C ASN A 287 -1.74 21.80 0.67
N ARG A 288 -0.75 21.01 1.10
CA ARG A 288 -0.20 19.93 0.28
C ARG A 288 -1.21 18.85 -0.02
N LEU A 289 -1.93 18.33 0.98
CA LEU A 289 -2.99 17.36 0.72
C LEU A 289 -4.07 17.89 -0.22
N LYS A 290 -4.43 19.17 -0.09
CA LYS A 290 -5.37 19.85 -0.99
C LYS A 290 -4.84 19.90 -2.42
N MET A 291 -3.59 20.33 -2.60
CA MET A 291 -2.91 20.38 -3.90
C MET A 291 -2.88 19.00 -4.57
N LEU A 292 -2.68 17.93 -3.80
CA LEU A 292 -2.68 16.56 -4.32
C LEU A 292 -4.09 15.97 -4.52
N GLY A 293 -5.14 16.72 -4.16
CA GLY A 293 -6.53 16.25 -4.23
C GLY A 293 -6.81 15.05 -3.31
N ALA A 294 -6.04 14.91 -2.23
CA ALA A 294 -6.07 13.77 -1.32
C ALA A 294 -7.38 13.73 -0.53
N TRP A 295 -8.02 12.55 -0.41
CA TRP A 295 -9.19 12.38 0.45
C TRP A 295 -8.93 12.84 1.87
N HIS A 296 -7.72 12.51 2.37
CA HIS A 296 -7.36 12.74 3.75
C HIS A 296 -7.39 14.24 4.11
N TYR A 297 -7.24 15.16 3.15
CA TYR A 297 -7.46 16.60 3.37
C TYR A 297 -8.87 16.85 3.93
N PHE A 298 -9.87 16.36 3.22
CA PHE A 298 -11.27 16.65 3.46
C PHE A 298 -11.79 15.97 4.73
N TRP A 299 -11.16 14.89 5.18
CA TRP A 299 -11.48 14.24 6.44
C TRP A 299 -10.73 14.84 7.63
N SER A 300 -9.40 14.99 7.51
CA SER A 300 -8.55 15.39 8.65
C SER A 300 -8.68 16.87 8.99
N ARG A 301 -8.82 17.75 7.98
CA ARG A 301 -8.94 19.20 8.20
C ARG A 301 -10.15 19.55 9.07
N PRO A 302 -11.39 19.13 8.75
CA PRO A 302 -12.51 19.40 9.65
C PRO A 302 -12.35 18.70 10.99
N TYR A 303 -11.87 17.44 11.03
CA TYR A 303 -11.75 16.70 12.28
C TYR A 303 -10.79 17.34 13.30
N TYR A 304 -9.62 17.82 12.85
CA TYR A 304 -8.61 18.40 13.73
C TYR A 304 -8.67 19.94 13.81
N LYS A 305 -9.26 20.64 12.81
CA LYS A 305 -9.37 22.10 12.77
C LYS A 305 -10.79 22.65 12.90
N GLU A 306 -11.83 21.87 13.20
CA GLU A 306 -13.24 22.29 13.19
C GLU A 306 -13.48 23.69 13.79
N LYS A 307 -12.98 23.90 15.02
CA LYS A 307 -13.15 25.15 15.78
C LYS A 307 -12.44 26.37 15.18
N SER A 308 -11.50 26.16 14.26
CA SER A 308 -10.78 27.21 13.54
C SER A 308 -11.27 27.44 12.11
N LEU A 309 -12.14 26.59 11.57
CA LEU A 309 -12.65 26.73 10.20
C LEU A 309 -13.90 27.60 10.19
N SER A 310 -13.94 28.59 9.31
CA SER A 310 -15.16 29.34 9.04
C SER A 310 -16.21 28.47 8.33
N PRO A 311 -17.51 28.76 8.48
CA PRO A 311 -18.56 28.07 7.71
C PRO A 311 -18.35 28.15 6.19
N LYS A 312 -17.75 29.25 5.72
CA LYS A 312 -17.37 29.45 4.32
C LYS A 312 -16.36 28.41 3.85
N GLU A 313 -15.28 28.21 4.60
CA GLU A 313 -14.23 27.25 4.25
C GLU A 313 -14.76 25.82 4.23
N GLN A 314 -15.54 25.44 5.25
CA GLN A 314 -16.14 24.12 5.33
C GLN A 314 -17.06 23.85 4.13
N TYR A 315 -17.88 24.84 3.75
CA TYR A 315 -18.75 24.74 2.59
C TYR A 315 -17.97 24.62 1.27
N CYS A 316 -16.91 25.42 1.09
CA CYS A 316 -16.09 25.34 -0.13
C CYS A 316 -15.31 24.03 -0.23
N ASP A 317 -14.80 23.50 0.89
CA ASP A 317 -14.15 22.19 0.90
C ASP A 317 -15.14 21.07 0.57
N ALA A 318 -16.38 21.12 1.09
CA ALA A 318 -17.42 20.16 0.73
C ALA A 318 -17.80 20.22 -0.77
N LYS A 319 -17.90 21.43 -1.36
CA LYS A 319 -18.10 21.59 -2.82
C LYS A 319 -16.94 21.03 -3.63
N LEU A 320 -15.69 21.30 -3.21
CA LEU A 320 -14.50 20.78 -3.88
C LEU A 320 -14.45 19.25 -3.79
N TYR A 321 -14.70 18.71 -2.60
CA TYR A 321 -14.80 17.27 -2.37
C TYR A 321 -15.79 16.60 -3.33
N LYS A 322 -17.02 17.13 -3.41
CA LYS A 322 -18.06 16.58 -4.31
C LYS A 322 -17.62 16.63 -5.78
N SER A 323 -16.83 17.62 -6.15
CA SER A 323 -16.32 17.76 -7.51
C SER A 323 -15.18 16.78 -7.83
N ILE A 324 -14.42 16.33 -6.83
CA ILE A 324 -13.33 15.35 -6.98
C ILE A 324 -13.83 13.91 -6.87
N PHE A 325 -14.69 13.63 -5.89
CA PHE A 325 -15.08 12.28 -5.48
C PHE A 325 -16.55 11.93 -5.79
N GLY A 326 -17.32 12.84 -6.36
CA GLY A 326 -18.75 12.65 -6.63
C GLY A 326 -19.57 12.56 -5.35
N ASP A 327 -20.62 11.72 -5.35
CA ASP A 327 -21.53 11.51 -4.21
C ASP A 327 -20.99 10.51 -3.18
N ARG A 328 -19.67 10.27 -3.16
CA ARG A 328 -19.04 9.45 -2.14
C ARG A 328 -19.30 10.06 -0.75
N PHE A 329 -19.47 9.21 0.26
CA PHE A 329 -19.82 9.65 1.61
C PHE A 329 -18.78 10.61 2.18
N PHE A 330 -19.16 11.87 2.33
CA PHE A 330 -18.39 12.85 3.06
C PHE A 330 -18.71 12.75 4.55
N GLY A 331 -17.72 12.42 5.39
CA GLY A 331 -17.91 12.28 6.84
C GLY A 331 -18.21 13.58 7.60
N GLY A 332 -18.32 14.71 6.92
CA GLY A 332 -18.61 16.01 7.50
C GLY A 332 -20.10 16.36 7.47
N SER A 333 -20.68 16.66 8.64
CA SER A 333 -22.07 17.10 8.79
C SER A 333 -22.24 18.59 8.42
N TYR A 334 -22.23 18.91 7.12
CA TYR A 334 -22.34 20.31 6.67
C TYR A 334 -23.62 20.64 5.92
N GLU A 335 -24.45 19.65 5.61
CA GLU A 335 -25.78 19.87 5.06
C GLU A 335 -26.72 20.34 6.19
N GLY A 336 -27.03 21.64 6.23
CA GLY A 336 -28.27 22.11 6.85
C GLY A 336 -28.21 23.21 7.93
N LYS A 337 -27.09 23.90 8.18
CA LYS A 337 -27.06 24.97 9.21
C LYS A 337 -27.13 26.42 8.68
N ILE A 338 -26.71 26.68 7.45
CA ILE A 338 -26.66 28.04 6.86
C ILE A 338 -26.92 27.93 5.36
N ASP A 339 -27.80 28.77 4.79
CA ASP A 339 -27.96 28.89 3.34
C ASP A 339 -26.73 29.60 2.74
N MET A 340 -25.87 28.78 2.12
CA MET A 340 -24.62 29.21 1.50
C MET A 340 -24.66 29.02 -0.03
N SER A 341 -25.84 28.82 -0.60
CA SER A 341 -26.05 28.52 -2.04
C SER A 341 -25.40 29.58 -2.96
N ASN A 342 -25.46 30.85 -2.57
CA ASN A 342 -24.91 31.99 -3.31
C ASN A 342 -23.40 32.23 -3.13
N LEU A 343 -22.72 31.39 -2.34
CA LEU A 343 -21.30 31.59 -2.06
C LEU A 343 -20.40 31.07 -3.19
N THR A 344 -19.54 31.95 -3.70
CA THR A 344 -18.51 31.63 -4.68
C THR A 344 -17.30 30.96 -4.03
N CYS A 345 -16.94 29.78 -4.52
CA CYS A 345 -15.80 28.98 -4.04
C CYS A 345 -14.70 28.77 -5.08
N ASN A 346 -14.78 29.35 -6.28
CA ASN A 346 -13.79 29.16 -7.36
C ASN A 346 -13.41 27.68 -7.61
N ILE A 347 -14.39 26.76 -7.59
CA ILE A 347 -14.12 25.31 -7.67
C ILE A 347 -13.36 24.94 -8.94
N SER A 348 -13.69 25.54 -10.09
CA SER A 348 -12.99 25.28 -11.34
C SER A 348 -11.51 25.65 -11.29
N GLU A 349 -11.16 26.76 -10.65
CA GLU A 349 -9.76 27.21 -10.48
C GLU A 349 -9.01 26.24 -9.56
N GLN A 350 -9.64 25.85 -8.45
CA GLN A 350 -9.07 24.89 -7.51
C GLN A 350 -8.84 23.52 -8.15
N LEU A 351 -9.78 23.02 -8.97
CA LEU A 351 -9.62 21.76 -9.70
C LEU A 351 -8.46 21.80 -10.69
N ASN A 352 -8.27 22.93 -11.37
CA ASN A 352 -7.16 23.11 -12.31
C ASN A 352 -5.78 23.19 -11.62
N SER A 353 -5.75 23.55 -10.34
CA SER A 353 -4.52 23.56 -9.53
C SER A 353 -4.19 22.24 -8.83
N ILE A 354 -5.06 21.23 -8.94
CA ILE A 354 -4.84 19.94 -8.30
C ILE A 354 -3.96 19.07 -9.18
N GLU A 355 -2.95 18.45 -8.57
CA GLU A 355 -1.97 17.58 -9.20
C GLU A 355 -2.07 16.17 -8.56
N PRO A 356 -3.01 15.33 -9.01
CA PRO A 356 -3.37 14.14 -8.27
C PRO A 356 -2.37 13.00 -8.48
N MET A 357 -1.99 12.37 -7.38
CA MET A 357 -1.02 11.26 -7.39
C MET A 357 -1.70 9.92 -7.55
N ILE A 358 -1.01 8.97 -8.19
CA ILE A 358 -1.47 7.59 -8.29
C ILE A 358 -0.62 6.71 -7.38
N TYR A 359 -1.24 5.99 -6.46
CA TYR A 359 -0.57 4.98 -5.62
C TYR A 359 -1.03 3.56 -5.90
N ILE A 360 -2.10 3.40 -6.68
CA ILE A 360 -2.52 2.08 -7.15
C ILE A 360 -1.41 1.53 -8.05
N ASP A 361 -0.95 0.34 -7.69
CA ASP A 361 -0.03 -0.46 -8.48
C ASP A 361 -0.55 -1.89 -8.66
N TYR A 362 0.27 -2.72 -9.32
CA TYR A 362 -0.04 -4.11 -9.58
C TYR A 362 -0.27 -4.96 -8.33
N PHE A 363 0.24 -4.56 -7.16
CA PHE A 363 0.12 -5.31 -5.89
C PHE A 363 -0.97 -4.77 -4.97
N THR A 364 -1.40 -3.52 -5.17
CA THR A 364 -2.44 -2.87 -4.39
C THR A 364 -3.72 -3.70 -4.46
N LYS A 365 -4.24 -4.13 -3.30
CA LYS A 365 -5.47 -4.94 -3.21
C LYS A 365 -6.64 -4.18 -3.80
N SER A 366 -7.57 -4.89 -4.46
CA SER A 366 -8.74 -4.28 -5.09
C SER A 366 -9.59 -3.47 -4.12
N ASP A 367 -9.71 -3.95 -2.89
CA ASP A 367 -10.49 -3.28 -1.82
C ASP A 367 -9.84 -1.97 -1.37
N ASP A 368 -8.55 -1.79 -1.68
CA ASP A 368 -7.78 -0.60 -1.32
C ASP A 368 -7.68 0.40 -2.47
N TRP A 369 -8.12 0.05 -3.69
CA TRP A 369 -8.10 0.96 -4.84
C TRP A 369 -8.88 2.23 -4.53
N SER A 370 -10.09 2.11 -4.00
CA SER A 370 -10.93 3.27 -3.71
C SER A 370 -10.54 4.05 -2.46
N ARG A 371 -9.46 3.72 -1.73
CA ARG A 371 -9.15 4.43 -0.47
C ARG A 371 -8.82 5.92 -0.66
N GLY A 372 -8.60 6.35 -1.90
CA GLY A 372 -8.57 7.77 -2.24
C GLY A 372 -7.48 8.55 -1.54
N TYR A 373 -6.33 7.92 -1.25
CA TYR A 373 -5.23 8.52 -0.50
C TYR A 373 -5.14 10.03 -0.69
#